data_AF-A0A7L3GXK6-F1
#
_entry.id   AF-A0A7L3GXK6-F1
#
_cell.length_a   1.000
_cell.length_b   1.000
_cell.length_c   1.000
_cell.angle_alpha   90.00
_cell.angle_beta   90.00
_cell.angle_gamma   90.00
#
_symmetry.space_group_name_H-M   'P 1'
#
loop_
_entity.id
_entity.type
_entity.pdbx_description
1 polymer ?
#
loop_
_entity_poly.entity_id
_entity_poly.type
_entity_poly.pdbx_seq_one_letter_code
_entity_poly.pdbx_strand_id
1 'polypeptide(L)'
;LSSCGPRKTVQKGKLMDFTSTVIVPLLFGSLGIFALFRLLQWMRMRAYLQEAVVVITGATSGLGKECAKAFHAAGSKLVLCGRDSERLKELVQELCAVKNHRKNTHEPHPVVFDLSDTKTVVNAAEEILKALGHVDILINNAGISFRGTIVDTGLDVDKKVMETNYFGPIALTKALLPSMIKRRQGHIVAISSVQGKISIPFRSA
;
A
#
# COMPACT_ATOMS: atom_id res chain seq x y z
N LEU A 1 30.90 -59.56 -54.94
CA LEU A 1 31.80 -58.39 -55.02
C LEU A 1 31.02 -57.16 -54.57
N SER A 2 31.42 -56.62 -53.42
CA SER A 2 30.67 -55.68 -52.59
C SER A 2 30.62 -54.27 -53.16
N SER A 3 29.44 -53.63 -53.05
CA SER A 3 29.24 -52.19 -53.22
C SER A 3 28.82 -51.60 -51.88
N CYS A 4 29.69 -50.79 -51.26
CA CYS A 4 29.42 -50.06 -50.02
C CYS A 4 29.49 -48.55 -50.34
N GLY A 5 28.36 -47.84 -50.24
CA GLY A 5 28.28 -46.38 -50.39
C GLY A 5 28.43 -45.65 -49.05
N PRO A 6 28.95 -44.41 -49.01
CA PRO A 6 29.26 -43.73 -47.76
C PRO A 6 28.02 -43.10 -47.11
N ARG A 7 27.88 -43.31 -45.80
CA ARG A 7 26.91 -42.62 -44.92
C ARG A 7 27.38 -41.18 -44.69
N LYS A 8 26.54 -40.19 -45.01
CA LYS A 8 26.73 -38.78 -44.60
C LYS A 8 26.36 -38.62 -43.12
N THR A 9 27.35 -38.27 -42.30
CA THR A 9 27.16 -37.91 -40.89
C THR A 9 26.67 -36.45 -40.81
N VAL A 10 25.47 -36.26 -40.27
CA VAL A 10 24.81 -34.96 -40.13
C VAL A 10 25.46 -34.15 -38.99
N GLN A 11 25.85 -32.91 -39.30
CA GLN A 11 26.30 -31.89 -38.34
C GLN A 11 25.22 -31.61 -37.28
N LYS A 12 25.33 -32.18 -36.08
CA LYS A 12 24.48 -31.84 -34.92
C LYS A 12 25.20 -31.06 -33.81
N GLY A 13 26.52 -30.87 -33.91
CA GLY A 13 27.33 -30.31 -32.80
C GLY A 13 27.36 -28.78 -32.64
N LYS A 14 27.16 -28.00 -33.70
CA LYS A 14 27.39 -26.53 -33.64
C LYS A 14 26.23 -25.69 -33.09
N LEU A 15 25.00 -26.20 -33.12
CA LEU A 15 23.83 -25.43 -32.71
C LEU A 15 23.68 -25.36 -31.18
N MET A 16 24.09 -26.39 -30.45
CA MET A 16 23.99 -26.47 -28.97
C MET A 16 25.09 -25.69 -28.24
N ASP A 17 26.26 -25.50 -28.85
CA ASP A 17 27.35 -24.71 -28.25
C ASP A 17 27.10 -23.20 -28.33
N PHE A 18 26.49 -22.72 -29.42
CA PHE A 18 26.20 -21.29 -29.60
C PHE A 18 25.09 -20.80 -28.66
N THR A 19 24.06 -21.62 -28.44
CA THR A 19 23.01 -21.32 -27.45
C THR A 19 23.59 -21.25 -26.04
N SER A 20 24.51 -22.14 -25.69
CA SER A 20 25.05 -22.23 -24.32
C SER A 20 26.08 -21.13 -24.02
N THR A 21 26.90 -20.73 -24.98
CA THR A 21 27.96 -19.72 -24.77
C THR A 21 27.45 -18.28 -24.84
N VAL A 22 26.35 -18.00 -25.54
CA VAL A 22 25.83 -16.64 -25.70
C VAL A 22 24.60 -16.39 -24.80
N ILE A 23 23.65 -17.34 -24.76
CA ILE A 23 22.39 -17.14 -24.03
C ILE A 23 22.62 -17.19 -22.52
N VAL A 24 23.49 -18.09 -22.04
CA VAL A 24 23.73 -18.27 -20.60
C VAL A 24 24.36 -17.00 -19.98
N PRO A 25 25.43 -16.39 -20.53
CA PRO A 25 25.96 -15.13 -20.00
C PRO A 25 24.99 -13.96 -20.13
N LEU A 26 24.18 -13.89 -21.19
CA LEU A 26 23.12 -12.88 -21.34
C LEU A 26 22.05 -13.02 -20.26
N LEU A 27 21.62 -14.25 -19.95
CA LEU A 27 20.66 -14.52 -18.89
C LEU A 27 21.24 -14.15 -17.52
N PHE A 28 22.46 -14.57 -17.20
CA PHE A 28 23.12 -14.19 -15.94
C PHE A 28 23.37 -12.69 -15.83
N GLY A 29 23.77 -12.03 -16.93
CA GLY A 29 23.90 -10.57 -16.99
C GLY A 29 22.56 -9.86 -16.79
N SER A 30 21.49 -10.35 -17.41
CA SER A 30 20.15 -9.81 -17.23
C SER A 30 19.61 -9.99 -15.81
N LEU A 31 19.91 -11.12 -15.16
CA LEU A 31 19.61 -11.38 -13.75
C LEU A 31 20.38 -10.42 -12.83
N GLY A 32 21.66 -10.19 -13.11
CA GLY A 32 22.49 -9.24 -12.37
C GLY A 32 21.97 -7.80 -12.48
N ILE A 33 21.64 -7.35 -13.69
CA ILE A 33 21.04 -6.03 -13.94
C ILE A 33 19.68 -5.92 -13.25
N PHE A 34 18.84 -6.95 -13.33
CA PHE A 34 17.53 -6.96 -12.67
C PHE A 34 17.66 -6.91 -11.14
N ALA A 35 18.60 -7.66 -10.56
CA ALA A 35 18.87 -7.64 -9.13
C ALA A 35 19.41 -6.28 -8.67
N LEU A 36 20.34 -5.68 -9.43
CA LEU A 36 20.85 -4.34 -9.17
C LEU A 36 19.73 -3.29 -9.27
N PHE A 37 18.88 -3.39 -10.29
CA PHE A 37 17.72 -2.52 -10.45
C PHE A 37 16.75 -2.64 -9.26
N ARG A 38 16.46 -3.88 -8.81
CA ARG A 38 15.65 -4.15 -7.62
C ARG A 38 16.26 -3.55 -6.36
N LEU A 39 17.58 -3.67 -6.18
CA LEU A 39 18.30 -3.08 -5.06
C LEU A 39 18.23 -1.54 -5.09
N LEU A 40 18.49 -0.92 -6.23
CA LEU A 40 18.39 0.53 -6.42
C LEU A 40 16.97 1.04 -6.16
N GLN A 41 15.96 0.34 -6.67
CA GLN A 41 14.56 0.68 -6.39
C GLN A 41 14.24 0.57 -4.89
N TRP A 42 14.71 -0.49 -4.23
CA TRP A 42 14.49 -0.67 -2.80
C TRP A 42 15.17 0.43 -1.97
N MET A 43 16.41 0.78 -2.28
CA MET A 43 17.12 1.88 -1.62
C MET A 43 16.41 3.22 -1.84
N ARG A 44 15.99 3.51 -3.08
CA ARG A 44 15.24 4.72 -3.42
C ARG A 44 13.92 4.79 -2.67
N MET A 45 13.18 3.70 -2.60
CA MET A 45 11.91 3.63 -1.88
C MET A 45 12.11 3.82 -0.37
N ARG A 46 13.14 3.21 0.21
CA ARG A 46 13.47 3.45 1.62
C ARG A 46 13.80 4.92 1.90
N ALA A 47 14.61 5.53 1.04
CA ALA A 47 14.93 6.95 1.15
C ALA A 47 13.69 7.84 0.99
N TYR A 48 12.76 7.48 0.09
CA TYR A 48 11.51 8.20 -0.10
C TYR A 48 10.59 8.14 1.13
N LEU A 49 10.54 7.00 1.82
CA LEU A 49 9.66 6.79 2.97
C LEU A 49 10.21 7.38 4.27
N GLN A 50 11.53 7.53 4.38
CA GLN A 50 12.14 8.15 5.54
C GLN A 50 11.72 9.61 5.64
N GLU A 51 11.25 10.05 6.81
CA GLU A 51 10.67 11.38 7.08
C GLU A 51 9.37 11.73 6.35
N ALA A 52 8.87 10.87 5.46
CA ALA A 52 7.61 11.11 4.74
C ALA A 52 6.43 11.21 5.72
N VAL A 53 5.51 12.14 5.47
CA VAL A 53 4.28 12.27 6.26
C VAL A 53 3.21 11.34 5.70
N VAL A 54 2.82 10.33 6.48
CA VAL A 54 1.89 9.28 6.09
C VAL A 54 0.65 9.31 6.97
N VAL A 55 -0.51 9.54 6.35
CA VAL A 55 -1.82 9.53 7.01
C VAL A 55 -2.49 8.19 6.74
N ILE A 56 -2.93 7.50 7.79
CA ILE A 56 -3.54 6.16 7.68
C ILE A 56 -4.92 6.17 8.34
N THR A 57 -5.98 5.95 7.56
CA THR A 57 -7.33 5.77 8.10
C THR A 57 -7.58 4.32 8.53
N GLY A 58 -8.36 4.11 9.59
CA GLY A 58 -8.61 2.77 10.12
C GLY A 58 -7.34 2.11 10.66
N ALA A 59 -6.48 2.92 11.30
CA ALA A 59 -5.14 2.50 11.70
C ALA A 59 -5.12 1.45 12.82
N THR A 60 -6.20 1.30 13.59
CA THR A 60 -6.21 0.49 14.83
C THR A 60 -6.47 -1.00 14.64
N SER A 61 -6.66 -1.48 13.40
CA SER A 61 -6.92 -2.90 13.12
C SER A 61 -6.45 -3.34 11.73
N GLY A 62 -6.35 -4.66 11.55
CA GLY A 62 -6.13 -5.30 10.25
C GLY A 62 -4.94 -4.73 9.47
N LEU A 63 -5.18 -4.46 8.19
CA LEU A 63 -4.15 -3.94 7.28
C LEU A 63 -3.66 -2.54 7.68
N GLY A 64 -4.53 -1.68 8.20
CA GLY A 64 -4.16 -0.35 8.67
C GLY A 64 -3.11 -0.38 9.79
N LYS A 65 -3.28 -1.30 10.75
CA LYS A 65 -2.32 -1.49 11.86
C LYS A 65 -0.97 -1.97 11.35
N GLU A 66 -0.95 -2.93 10.43
CA GLU A 66 0.30 -3.44 9.85
C GLU A 66 0.97 -2.43 8.92
N CYS A 67 0.20 -1.61 8.19
CA CYS A 67 0.72 -0.44 7.48
C CYS A 67 1.38 0.54 8.46
N ALA A 68 0.72 0.88 9.57
CA ALA A 68 1.30 1.78 10.58
C ALA A 68 2.64 1.25 11.10
N LYS A 69 2.73 -0.04 11.43
CA LYS A 69 4.00 -0.68 11.83
C LYS A 69 5.07 -0.59 10.74
N ALA A 70 4.71 -0.89 9.49
CA ALA A 70 5.65 -0.89 8.38
C ALA A 70 6.21 0.51 8.07
N PHE A 71 5.36 1.54 8.02
CA PHE A 71 5.79 2.92 7.80
C PHE A 71 6.53 3.50 9.00
N HIS A 72 6.11 3.19 10.24
CA HIS A 72 6.85 3.57 11.45
C HIS A 72 8.27 2.98 11.43
N ALA A 73 8.39 1.68 11.12
CA ALA A 73 9.69 1.01 10.99
C ALA A 73 10.52 1.52 9.80
N ALA A 74 9.93 2.23 8.85
CA ALA A 74 10.63 2.90 7.76
C ALA A 74 11.11 4.32 8.11
N GLY A 75 10.75 4.84 9.28
CA GLY A 75 11.11 6.21 9.73
C GLY A 75 10.17 7.28 9.20
N SER A 76 8.97 6.92 8.76
CA SER A 76 7.94 7.90 8.35
C SER A 76 7.33 8.59 9.57
N LYS A 77 6.83 9.82 9.38
CA LYS A 77 6.02 10.54 10.37
C LYS A 77 4.56 10.17 10.15
N LEU A 78 3.95 9.56 11.16
CA LEU A 78 2.62 8.98 11.00
C LEU A 78 1.53 9.86 11.60
N VAL A 79 0.41 9.95 10.89
CA VAL A 79 -0.87 10.35 11.46
C VAL A 79 -1.82 9.15 11.44
N LEU A 80 -2.20 8.69 12.62
CA LEU A 80 -3.02 7.50 12.81
C LEU A 80 -4.47 7.93 13.04
N CYS A 81 -5.35 7.61 12.09
CA CYS A 81 -6.73 8.04 12.10
C CYS A 81 -7.68 6.89 12.47
N GLY A 82 -8.66 7.17 13.32
CA GLY A 82 -9.67 6.21 13.75
C GLY A 82 -10.72 6.83 14.67
N ARG A 83 -11.72 6.04 15.04
CA ARG A 83 -12.86 6.50 15.89
C ARG A 83 -12.64 6.30 17.39
N ASP A 84 -11.72 5.41 17.73
CA ASP A 84 -11.50 4.97 19.10
C ASP A 84 -10.17 5.54 19.59
N SER A 85 -10.27 6.51 20.51
CA SER A 85 -9.11 7.21 21.06
C SER A 85 -8.19 6.29 21.85
N GLU A 86 -8.74 5.32 22.59
CA GLU A 86 -7.96 4.44 23.44
C GLU A 86 -7.17 3.46 22.59
N ARG A 87 -7.80 2.85 21.57
CA ARG A 87 -7.09 1.96 20.63
C ARG A 87 -6.01 2.69 19.82
N LEU A 88 -6.21 3.99 19.54
CA LEU A 88 -5.17 4.80 18.90
C LEU A 88 -3.98 5.03 19.85
N LYS A 89 -4.24 5.37 21.11
CA LYS A 89 -3.19 5.52 22.14
C LYS A 89 -2.42 4.22 22.35
N GLU A 90 -3.12 3.08 22.44
CA GLU A 90 -2.50 1.76 22.55
C GLU A 90 -1.57 1.49 21.36
N LEU A 91 -2.00 1.82 20.14
CA LEU A 91 -1.18 1.66 18.95
C LEU A 91 0.05 2.58 18.96
N VAL A 92 -0.09 3.84 19.39
CA VAL A 92 1.05 4.76 19.56
C VAL A 92 2.07 4.17 20.54
N GLN A 93 1.61 3.66 21.69
CA GLN A 93 2.47 3.01 22.68
C GLN A 93 3.16 1.77 22.12
N GLU A 94 2.43 0.90 21.41
CA GLU A 94 2.98 -0.29 20.75
C GLU A 94 4.09 0.07 19.76
N LEU A 95 3.88 1.11 18.94
CA LEU A 95 4.86 1.56 17.95
C LEU A 95 6.11 2.16 18.61
N CYS A 96 5.94 3.01 19.63
CA CYS A 96 7.05 3.64 20.35
C CYS A 96 7.84 2.65 21.24
N ALA A 97 7.23 1.55 21.68
CA ALA A 97 7.92 0.52 22.46
C ALA A 97 9.00 -0.22 21.65
N VAL A 98 8.88 -0.24 20.32
CA VAL A 98 9.85 -0.89 19.42
C VAL A 98 11.10 -0.01 19.28
N LYS A 99 12.06 -0.17 20.21
CA LYS A 99 13.35 0.51 20.14
C LYS A 99 14.23 -0.05 19.02
N ASN A 100 14.11 0.53 17.83
CA ASN A 100 15.06 0.31 16.76
C ASN A 100 16.21 1.33 16.86
N HIS A 101 17.26 1.01 17.62
CA HIS A 101 18.45 1.85 17.85
C HIS A 101 19.18 2.32 16.57
N ARG A 102 18.81 1.81 15.39
CA ARG A 102 19.43 2.11 14.10
C ARG A 102 18.58 3.00 13.19
N LYS A 103 17.40 3.46 13.61
CA LYS A 103 16.47 4.22 12.76
C LYS A 103 15.87 5.40 13.52
N ASN A 104 15.93 6.59 12.91
CA ASN A 104 15.16 7.75 13.35
C ASN A 104 13.68 7.40 13.17
N THR A 105 13.00 7.17 14.29
CA THR A 105 11.56 6.94 14.35
C THR A 105 10.92 8.13 15.05
N HIS A 106 9.67 8.41 14.70
CA HIS A 106 8.93 9.57 15.18
C HIS A 106 7.69 9.08 15.92
N GLU A 107 7.36 9.72 17.03
CA GLU A 107 6.13 9.45 17.74
C GLU A 107 4.92 9.68 16.80
N PRO A 108 4.06 8.68 16.57
CA PRO A 108 2.87 8.85 15.73
C PRO A 108 1.86 9.83 16.35
N HIS A 109 1.23 10.65 15.51
CA HIS A 109 0.18 11.58 15.93
C HIS A 109 -1.21 10.94 15.75
N PRO A 110 -1.99 10.70 16.83
CA PRO A 110 -3.35 10.18 16.70
C PRO A 110 -4.36 11.29 16.35
N VAL A 111 -5.27 11.04 15.41
CA VAL A 111 -6.37 11.95 15.06
C VAL A 111 -7.68 11.18 15.13
N VAL A 112 -8.60 11.65 15.98
CA VAL A 112 -9.85 10.93 16.30
C VAL A 112 -11.01 11.54 15.52
N PHE A 113 -11.61 10.78 14.61
CA PHE A 113 -12.82 11.18 13.90
C PHE A 113 -13.54 9.97 13.28
N ASP A 114 -14.81 10.16 12.92
CA ASP A 114 -15.57 9.20 12.13
C ASP A 114 -15.49 9.57 10.65
N LEU A 115 -14.88 8.69 9.85
CA LEU A 115 -14.76 8.88 8.42
C LEU A 115 -16.11 8.91 7.68
N SER A 116 -17.15 8.29 8.26
CA SER A 116 -18.51 8.35 7.72
C SER A 116 -19.21 9.68 7.99
N ASP A 117 -18.72 10.50 8.94
CA ASP A 117 -19.24 11.84 9.17
C ASP A 117 -18.40 12.87 8.39
N THR A 118 -18.79 13.09 7.14
CA THR A 118 -18.12 14.01 6.21
C THR A 118 -18.02 15.45 6.74
N LYS A 119 -18.84 15.86 7.71
CA LYS A 119 -18.76 17.19 8.33
C LYS A 119 -17.52 17.31 9.22
N THR A 120 -17.14 16.22 9.89
CA THR A 120 -15.97 16.19 10.79
C THR A 120 -14.66 16.03 10.03
N VAL A 121 -14.70 15.48 8.82
CA VAL A 121 -13.53 15.21 7.98
C VAL A 121 -12.73 16.48 7.66
N VAL A 122 -13.40 17.62 7.47
CA VAL A 122 -12.71 18.90 7.21
C VAL A 122 -11.87 19.32 8.41
N ASN A 123 -12.44 19.24 9.61
CA ASN A 123 -11.72 19.55 10.85
C ASN A 123 -10.54 18.59 11.08
N ALA A 124 -10.75 17.30 10.83
CA ALA A 124 -9.68 16.30 10.91
C ALA A 124 -8.55 16.57 9.91
N ALA A 125 -8.88 16.98 8.67
CA ALA A 125 -7.87 17.36 7.68
C ALA A 125 -7.07 18.59 8.09
N GLU A 126 -7.71 19.58 8.70
CA GLU A 126 -7.00 20.72 9.27
C GLU A 126 -6.06 20.33 10.42
N GLU A 127 -6.51 19.45 11.32
CA GLU A 127 -5.70 18.92 12.41
C GLU A 127 -4.47 18.16 11.88
N ILE A 128 -4.67 17.28 10.90
CA ILE A 128 -3.60 16.55 10.19
C ILE A 128 -2.55 17.54 9.63
N LEU A 129 -3.01 18.58 8.93
CA LEU A 129 -2.13 19.57 8.31
C LEU A 129 -1.44 20.46 9.35
N LYS A 130 -2.10 20.79 10.46
CA LYS A 130 -1.49 21.54 11.56
C LYS A 130 -0.41 20.74 12.27
N ALA A 131 -0.60 19.42 12.43
CA ALA A 131 0.34 18.56 13.14
C ALA A 131 1.68 18.39 12.42
N LEU A 132 1.67 18.18 11.09
CA LEU A 132 2.87 17.82 10.33
C LEU A 132 3.14 18.72 9.10
N GLY A 133 2.32 19.75 8.88
CA GLY A 133 2.47 20.77 7.84
C GLY A 133 2.08 20.34 6.42
N HIS A 134 2.14 19.06 6.10
CA HIS A 134 1.81 18.51 4.78
C HIS A 134 1.49 17.01 4.87
N VAL A 135 1.07 16.42 3.75
CA VAL A 135 0.88 14.97 3.61
C VAL A 135 1.57 14.49 2.34
N ASP A 136 2.46 13.50 2.46
CA ASP A 136 3.12 12.85 1.32
C ASP A 136 2.35 11.62 0.86
N ILE A 137 1.77 10.87 1.79
CA ILE A 137 1.03 9.64 1.49
C ILE A 137 -0.27 9.60 2.29
N LEU A 138 -1.40 9.49 1.60
CA LEU A 138 -2.70 9.21 2.20
C LEU A 138 -3.10 7.76 1.93
N ILE A 139 -3.34 6.99 3.00
CA ILE A 139 -3.84 5.62 2.93
C ILE A 139 -5.30 5.60 3.38
N ASN A 140 -6.18 5.56 2.38
CA ASN A 140 -7.61 5.33 2.56
C ASN A 140 -7.84 3.82 2.79
N ASN A 141 -7.71 3.39 4.05
CA ASN A 141 -7.83 2.00 4.48
C ASN A 141 -9.10 1.72 5.30
N ALA A 142 -9.62 2.72 6.02
CA ALA A 142 -10.84 2.53 6.80
C ALA A 142 -11.98 2.02 5.90
N GLY A 143 -12.67 1.00 6.39
CA GLY A 143 -13.83 0.44 5.71
C GLY A 143 -14.59 -0.53 6.61
N ILE A 144 -15.85 -0.73 6.29
CA ILE A 144 -16.72 -1.74 6.89
C ILE A 144 -17.21 -2.70 5.82
N SER A 145 -17.62 -3.89 6.24
CA SER A 145 -18.18 -4.90 5.33
C SER A 145 -19.39 -5.52 5.99
N PHE A 146 -20.43 -5.76 5.20
CA PHE A 146 -21.66 -6.39 5.67
C PHE A 146 -21.77 -7.82 5.12
N ARG A 147 -22.59 -8.65 5.77
CA ARG A 147 -22.94 -10.00 5.33
C ARG A 147 -24.46 -10.14 5.40
N GLY A 148 -25.09 -10.34 4.26
CA GLY A 148 -26.54 -10.45 4.16
C GLY A 148 -26.99 -10.73 2.72
N THR A 149 -28.21 -11.21 2.57
CA THR A 149 -28.86 -11.27 1.25
C THR A 149 -29.36 -9.87 0.89
N ILE A 150 -29.56 -9.61 -0.40
CA ILE A 150 -30.15 -8.34 -0.85
C ILE A 150 -31.57 -8.12 -0.30
N VAL A 151 -32.31 -9.20 -0.04
CA VAL A 151 -33.68 -9.14 0.49
C VAL A 151 -33.70 -8.70 1.96
N ASP A 152 -32.69 -9.11 2.73
CA ASP A 152 -32.60 -8.82 4.17
C ASP A 152 -31.81 -7.53 4.48
N THR A 153 -31.17 -6.93 3.48
CA THR A 153 -30.31 -5.75 3.69
C THR A 153 -31.14 -4.49 3.67
N GLY A 154 -31.18 -3.80 4.81
CA GLY A 154 -31.81 -2.49 4.92
C GLY A 154 -31.01 -1.41 4.20
N LEU A 155 -31.73 -0.44 3.61
CA LEU A 155 -31.14 0.69 2.91
C LEU A 155 -30.21 1.54 3.80
N ASP A 156 -30.44 1.55 5.11
CA ASP A 156 -29.58 2.21 6.09
C ASP A 156 -28.20 1.55 6.18
N VAL A 157 -28.12 0.23 6.03
CA VAL A 157 -26.86 -0.52 5.98
C VAL A 157 -26.10 -0.17 4.71
N ASP A 158 -26.77 -0.19 3.54
CA ASP A 158 -26.17 0.20 2.27
C ASP A 158 -25.57 1.60 2.34
N LYS A 159 -26.34 2.56 2.86
CA LYS A 159 -25.88 3.95 3.08
C LYS A 159 -24.67 3.97 3.99
N LYS A 160 -24.70 3.30 5.13
CA LYS A 160 -23.59 3.29 6.09
C LYS A 160 -22.30 2.75 5.48
N VAL A 161 -22.39 1.69 4.67
CA VAL A 161 -21.24 1.15 3.94
C VAL A 161 -20.70 2.18 2.94
N MET A 162 -21.58 2.83 2.16
CA MET A 162 -21.18 3.87 1.21
C MET A 162 -20.57 5.11 1.89
N GLU A 163 -21.13 5.57 3.00
CA GLU A 163 -20.58 6.71 3.76
C GLU A 163 -19.16 6.41 4.23
N THR A 164 -18.92 5.21 4.76
CA THR A 164 -17.60 4.83 5.29
C THR A 164 -16.59 4.51 4.18
N ASN A 165 -16.99 3.72 3.18
CA ASN A 165 -16.06 3.12 2.22
C ASN A 165 -15.86 3.99 0.97
N TYR A 166 -16.79 4.90 0.67
CA TYR A 166 -16.76 5.71 -0.54
C TYR A 166 -16.71 7.21 -0.23
N PHE A 167 -17.75 7.76 0.40
CA PHE A 167 -17.85 9.21 0.60
C PHE A 167 -16.81 9.76 1.57
N GLY A 168 -16.54 9.04 2.66
CA GLY A 168 -15.51 9.40 3.63
C GLY A 168 -14.10 9.54 3.03
N PRO A 169 -13.55 8.51 2.36
CA PRO A 169 -12.28 8.61 1.63
C PRO A 169 -12.25 9.74 0.60
N ILE A 170 -13.35 9.97 -0.11
CA ILE A 170 -13.47 11.09 -1.07
C ILE A 170 -13.39 12.44 -0.33
N ALA A 171 -14.12 12.61 0.75
CA ALA A 171 -14.14 13.85 1.53
C ALA A 171 -12.75 14.16 2.09
N LEU A 172 -12.07 13.17 2.66
CA LEU A 172 -10.74 13.35 3.23
C LEU A 172 -9.70 13.66 2.16
N THR A 173 -9.79 12.95 1.03
CA THR A 173 -8.94 13.21 -0.14
C THR A 173 -9.16 14.63 -0.64
N LYS A 174 -10.40 15.08 -0.83
CA LYS A 174 -10.71 16.45 -1.27
C LYS A 174 -10.15 17.51 -0.31
N ALA A 175 -10.18 17.25 0.99
CA ALA A 175 -9.66 18.19 1.99
C ALA A 175 -8.13 18.28 1.98
N LEU A 176 -7.41 17.16 1.79
CA LEU A 176 -5.94 17.12 1.83
C LEU A 176 -5.27 17.40 0.47
N LEU A 177 -5.95 17.07 -0.64
CA LEU A 177 -5.43 17.13 -2.01
C LEU A 177 -4.88 18.51 -2.43
N PRO A 178 -5.50 19.66 -2.07
CA PRO A 178 -4.95 20.96 -2.44
C PRO A 178 -3.51 21.18 -1.96
N SER A 179 -3.16 20.69 -0.78
CA SER A 179 -1.80 20.78 -0.23
C SER A 179 -0.80 19.95 -1.03
N MET A 180 -1.21 18.75 -1.48
CA MET A 180 -0.40 17.86 -2.33
C MET A 180 -0.17 18.47 -3.71
N ILE A 181 -1.22 19.01 -4.33
CA ILE A 181 -1.14 19.67 -5.65
C ILE A 181 -0.20 20.87 -5.58
N LYS A 182 -0.33 21.73 -4.57
CA LYS A 182 0.53 22.91 -4.39
C LYS A 182 2.01 22.54 -4.30
N ARG A 183 2.34 21.46 -3.60
CA ARG A 183 3.73 20.95 -3.51
C ARG A 183 4.17 20.14 -4.72
N ARG A 184 3.27 19.79 -5.64
CA ARG A 184 3.49 18.84 -6.74
C ARG A 184 4.02 17.49 -6.25
N GLN A 185 3.60 17.08 -5.05
CA GLN A 185 4.05 15.88 -4.38
C GLN A 185 2.93 15.31 -3.51
N GLY A 186 2.62 14.03 -3.74
CA GLY A 186 1.64 13.28 -2.96
C GLY A 186 1.32 11.93 -3.61
N HIS A 187 1.02 10.94 -2.79
CA HIS A 187 0.49 9.65 -3.21
C HIS A 187 -0.78 9.34 -2.43
N ILE A 188 -1.83 8.92 -3.14
CA ILE A 188 -3.08 8.45 -2.53
C ILE A 188 -3.21 6.97 -2.82
N VAL A 189 -3.36 6.18 -1.76
CA VAL A 189 -3.56 4.75 -1.81
C VAL A 189 -4.98 4.46 -1.32
N ALA A 190 -5.85 4.01 -2.23
CA ALA A 190 -7.18 3.53 -1.89
C ALA A 190 -7.14 2.02 -1.73
N ILE A 191 -7.36 1.54 -0.51
CA ILE A 191 -7.45 0.11 -0.23
C ILE A 191 -8.86 -0.35 -0.58
N SER A 192 -8.94 -1.36 -1.44
CA SER A 192 -10.20 -1.99 -1.85
C SER A 192 -10.08 -3.51 -1.72
N SER A 193 -11.13 -4.22 -2.12
CA SER A 193 -11.21 -5.68 -2.06
C SER A 193 -11.39 -6.26 -3.46
N VAL A 194 -11.10 -7.55 -3.62
CA VAL A 194 -11.49 -8.30 -4.84
C VAL A 194 -13.00 -8.22 -5.08
N GLN A 195 -13.79 -8.02 -4.01
CA GLN A 195 -15.24 -7.81 -4.08
C GLN A 195 -15.64 -6.53 -4.84
N GLY A 196 -14.72 -5.58 -5.03
CA GLY A 196 -14.94 -4.43 -5.93
C GLY A 196 -14.86 -4.79 -7.42
N LYS A 197 -14.40 -6.01 -7.76
CA LYS A 197 -14.32 -6.52 -9.13
C LYS A 197 -15.27 -7.68 -9.40
N ILE A 198 -15.59 -8.47 -8.38
CA ILE A 198 -16.48 -9.63 -8.50
C ILE A 198 -17.50 -9.63 -7.37
N SER A 199 -18.74 -9.99 -7.68
CA SER A 199 -19.79 -10.16 -6.68
C SER A 199 -19.65 -11.51 -5.97
N ILE A 200 -19.78 -11.50 -4.64
CA ILE A 200 -19.77 -12.70 -3.81
C ILE A 200 -21.16 -12.85 -3.19
N PRO A 201 -21.78 -14.05 -3.21
CA PRO A 201 -23.06 -14.27 -2.53
C PRO A 201 -23.03 -13.85 -1.06
N PHE A 202 -24.16 -13.36 -0.55
CA PHE A 202 -24.34 -12.90 0.83
C PHE A 202 -23.51 -11.65 1.20
N ARG A 203 -23.16 -10.82 0.21
CA ARG A 203 -22.41 -9.55 0.34
C ARG A 203 -23.11 -8.43 -0.43
N SER A 204 -24.36 -8.20 -0.09
CA SER A 204 -25.22 -7.17 -0.71
C SER A 204 -24.73 -5.74 -0.49
N ALA A 205 -23.99 -5.47 0.61
CA ALA A 205 -23.41 -4.17 0.95
C ALA A 205 -21.90 -4.27 1.26
#